data_AF-A0A0C5V8U5-F1
#
_entry.id   AF-A0A0C5V8U5-F1
#
_cell.length_a   1.000
_cell.length_b   1.000
_cell.length_c   1.000
_cell.angle_alpha   90.00
_cell.angle_beta   90.00
_cell.angle_gamma   90.00
#
_symmetry.space_group_name_H-M   'P 1'
#
loop_
_entity.id
_entity.type
_entity.pdbx_description
1 polymer ?
#
loop_
_entity_poly.entity_id
_entity_poly.type
_entity_poly.pdbx_seq_one_letter_code
_entity_poly.pdbx_strand_id
1 'polypeptide(L)'
;MSNVRLPVAVCAAVAEVLNGSHDSLNALFETAGAPGPPPDLAHQTKWKTWLQRAGNDPEVNSLKVLGNLIEEFMDLPPSSSSDSLSNVHGIETRDPVEEYNKRKERLVNVLEEHGFRYFRGGRVIQIGQAEPIDVEPIRGSEIEGRKPSSLEELLRIIIRGLPRAMQPLIHRRKGAQPLVFASEYDIQDLLHALLRPWISDIRPEEFCPSYAGSNTRMDFLLPAHNLVIETKRVRNKNHASKVGDELIIDIEHYRKHKNANHLWCVIYDPDLYISNPEGMVSDLEGERVTPEGCISVRVVIVGASA
;
A
#
# COMPACT_ATOMS: atom_id res chain seq x y z
N MET A 1 7.89 2.05 -20.67
CA MET A 1 6.76 1.85 -19.72
C MET A 1 6.55 0.35 -19.60
N SER A 2 6.27 -0.20 -18.41
CA SER A 2 5.94 -1.64 -18.30
C SER A 2 4.49 -1.84 -18.70
N ASN A 3 4.25 -2.33 -19.92
CA ASN A 3 2.92 -2.77 -20.32
C ASN A 3 2.57 -4.08 -19.61
N VAL A 4 1.39 -4.13 -18.99
CA VAL A 4 0.87 -5.34 -18.33
C VAL A 4 -0.29 -5.89 -19.14
N ARG A 5 -0.24 -7.19 -19.44
CA ARG A 5 -1.33 -7.86 -20.13
C ARG A 5 -2.60 -7.84 -19.26
N LEU A 6 -3.67 -7.27 -19.79
CA LEU A 6 -4.98 -7.25 -19.15
C LEU A 6 -5.75 -8.57 -19.44
N PRO A 7 -6.11 -9.37 -18.43
CA PRO A 7 -6.91 -10.57 -18.63
C PRO A 7 -8.28 -10.26 -19.20
N VAL A 8 -8.80 -11.18 -20.01
CA VAL A 8 -10.10 -11.02 -20.70
C VAL A 8 -11.25 -10.79 -19.72
N ALA A 9 -11.21 -11.44 -18.56
CA ALA A 9 -12.19 -11.28 -17.49
C ALA A 9 -12.18 -9.86 -16.91
N VAL A 10 -10.99 -9.29 -16.68
CA VAL A 10 -10.83 -7.89 -16.24
C VAL A 10 -11.38 -6.93 -17.28
N CYS A 11 -11.03 -7.12 -18.56
CA CYS A 11 -11.57 -6.28 -19.64
C CYS A 11 -13.11 -6.34 -19.72
N ALA A 12 -13.70 -7.51 -19.49
CA ALA A 12 -15.15 -7.70 -19.50
C ALA A 12 -15.81 -7.02 -18.29
N ALA A 13 -15.28 -7.23 -17.08
CA ALA A 13 -15.80 -6.62 -15.87
C ALA A 13 -15.75 -5.08 -15.92
N VAL A 14 -14.68 -4.51 -16.49
CA VAL A 14 -14.60 -3.06 -16.71
C VAL A 14 -15.62 -2.59 -17.74
N ALA A 15 -15.72 -3.25 -18.89
CA ALA A 15 -16.69 -2.86 -19.92
C ALA A 15 -18.16 -2.85 -19.41
N GLU A 16 -18.48 -3.73 -18.45
CA GLU A 16 -19.80 -3.80 -17.83
C GLU A 16 -20.10 -2.65 -16.86
N VAL A 17 -19.10 -1.99 -16.26
CA VAL A 17 -19.33 -0.86 -15.32
C VAL A 17 -19.38 0.50 -16.00
N LEU A 18 -18.83 0.59 -17.22
CA LEU A 18 -18.83 1.82 -18.01
C LEU A 18 -20.24 2.15 -18.48
N ASN A 19 -20.69 3.36 -18.15
CA ASN A 19 -21.98 3.89 -18.59
C ASN A 19 -21.75 5.20 -19.35
N GLY A 20 -22.43 5.37 -20.48
CA GLY A 20 -22.31 6.57 -21.30
C GLY A 20 -22.80 6.33 -22.72
N SER A 21 -22.90 7.41 -23.50
CA SER A 21 -23.15 7.29 -24.95
C SER A 21 -21.91 6.72 -25.66
N HIS A 22 -22.07 6.23 -26.89
CA HIS A 22 -20.94 5.79 -27.71
C HIS A 22 -19.86 6.86 -27.86
N ASP A 23 -20.25 8.12 -28.03
CA ASP A 23 -19.32 9.24 -28.20
C ASP A 23 -18.62 9.59 -26.89
N SER A 24 -19.36 9.59 -25.77
CA SER A 24 -18.79 9.80 -24.44
C SER A 24 -17.76 8.75 -24.08
N LEU A 25 -18.05 7.47 -24.37
CA LEU A 25 -17.12 6.38 -24.10
C LEU A 25 -15.93 6.38 -25.06
N ASN A 26 -16.11 6.78 -26.32
CA ASN A 26 -14.96 7.00 -27.22
C ASN A 26 -14.01 8.05 -26.64
N ALA A 27 -14.54 9.22 -26.26
CA ALA A 27 -13.75 10.30 -25.67
C ALA A 27 -13.07 9.88 -24.36
N LEU A 28 -13.77 9.09 -23.53
CA LEU A 28 -13.22 8.56 -22.28
C LEU A 28 -12.03 7.63 -22.55
N PHE A 29 -12.14 6.70 -23.50
CA PHE A 29 -11.03 5.81 -23.88
C PHE A 29 -9.84 6.57 -24.47
N GLU A 30 -10.08 7.56 -25.31
CA GLU A 30 -9.03 8.41 -25.89
C GLU A 30 -8.31 9.21 -24.79
N THR A 31 -9.06 9.82 -23.87
CA THR A 31 -8.52 10.58 -22.74
C THR A 31 -7.78 9.67 -21.75
N ALA A 32 -8.24 8.43 -21.58
CA ALA A 32 -7.57 7.42 -20.78
C ALA A 32 -6.23 6.95 -21.40
N GLY A 33 -5.99 7.24 -22.68
CA GLY A 33 -4.76 6.88 -23.40
C GLY A 33 -4.83 5.52 -24.11
N ALA A 34 -6.03 5.09 -24.51
CA ALA A 34 -6.20 3.85 -25.26
C ALA A 34 -5.55 3.94 -26.65
N PRO A 35 -4.91 2.86 -27.16
CA PRO A 35 -4.16 2.93 -28.40
C PRO A 35 -5.06 2.88 -29.64
N GLY A 36 -4.66 3.64 -30.65
CA GLY A 36 -5.28 3.63 -31.98
C GLY A 36 -6.74 4.11 -31.97
N PRO A 37 -7.41 4.03 -33.14
CA PRO A 37 -8.79 4.47 -33.27
C PRO A 37 -9.77 3.49 -32.58
N PRO A 38 -10.97 3.98 -32.20
CA PRO A 38 -12.02 3.15 -31.63
C PRO A 38 -12.33 1.92 -32.51
N PRO A 39 -12.43 0.70 -31.95
CA PRO A 39 -12.76 -0.50 -32.73
C PRO A 39 -14.16 -0.40 -33.37
N ASP A 40 -14.29 -0.88 -34.61
CA ASP A 40 -15.58 -0.96 -35.31
C ASP A 40 -16.36 -2.22 -34.90
N LEU A 41 -16.92 -2.19 -33.69
CA LEU A 41 -17.61 -3.31 -33.04
C LEU A 41 -18.85 -2.82 -32.26
N ALA A 42 -19.78 -3.73 -31.99
CA ALA A 42 -20.94 -3.48 -31.13
C ALA A 42 -20.51 -3.10 -29.69
N HIS A 43 -21.33 -2.29 -29.01
CA HIS A 43 -21.02 -1.57 -27.76
C HIS A 43 -20.13 -2.33 -26.76
N GLN A 44 -20.61 -3.45 -26.20
CA GLN A 44 -19.87 -4.19 -25.17
C GLN A 44 -18.58 -4.85 -25.68
N THR A 45 -18.60 -5.33 -26.93
CA THR A 45 -17.42 -5.94 -27.56
C THR A 45 -16.35 -4.91 -27.89
N LYS A 46 -16.76 -3.68 -28.24
CA LYS A 46 -15.86 -2.57 -28.58
C LYS A 46 -14.95 -2.21 -27.41
N TRP A 47 -15.51 -1.92 -26.25
CA TRP A 47 -14.77 -1.47 -25.06
C TRP A 47 -13.82 -2.54 -24.54
N LYS A 48 -14.31 -3.78 -24.47
CA LYS A 48 -13.49 -4.94 -24.13
C LYS A 48 -12.31 -5.11 -25.09
N THR A 49 -12.54 -5.01 -26.40
CA THR A 49 -11.49 -5.16 -27.41
C THR A 49 -10.47 -4.04 -27.34
N TRP A 50 -10.90 -2.81 -27.05
CA TRP A 50 -9.99 -1.67 -26.92
C TRP A 50 -9.09 -1.77 -25.68
N LEU A 51 -9.65 -2.21 -24.55
CA LEU A 51 -8.87 -2.56 -23.36
C LEU A 51 -7.86 -3.68 -23.64
N GLN A 52 -8.25 -4.71 -24.40
CA GLN A 52 -7.34 -5.77 -24.80
C GLN A 52 -6.21 -5.25 -25.70
N ARG A 53 -6.49 -4.29 -26.60
CA ARG A 53 -5.44 -3.63 -27.39
C ARG A 53 -4.46 -2.88 -26.47
N ALA A 54 -4.98 -2.10 -25.50
CA ALA A 54 -4.14 -1.41 -24.51
C ALA A 54 -3.24 -2.38 -23.73
N GLY A 55 -3.77 -3.54 -23.33
CA GLY A 55 -3.01 -4.58 -22.64
C GLY A 55 -2.04 -5.39 -23.52
N ASN A 56 -2.03 -5.22 -24.84
CA ASN A 56 -1.10 -5.91 -25.74
C ASN A 56 -0.14 -4.96 -26.45
N ASP A 57 -0.28 -3.65 -26.23
CA ASP A 57 0.54 -2.61 -26.86
C ASP A 57 1.73 -2.24 -25.95
N PRO A 58 2.98 -2.55 -26.33
CA PRO A 58 4.15 -2.32 -25.48
C PRO A 58 4.38 -0.83 -25.14
N GLU A 59 3.84 0.09 -25.94
CA GLU A 59 4.02 1.54 -25.73
C GLU A 59 2.95 2.15 -24.80
N VAL A 60 1.94 1.36 -24.43
CA VAL A 60 0.83 1.83 -23.59
C VAL A 60 1.04 1.43 -22.14
N ASN A 61 0.78 2.35 -21.22
CA ASN A 61 0.62 2.01 -19.80
C ASN A 61 -0.81 1.48 -19.55
N SER A 62 -0.99 0.17 -19.72
CA SER A 62 -2.30 -0.47 -19.65
C SER A 62 -3.00 -0.33 -18.30
N LEU A 63 -2.25 -0.27 -17.19
CA LEU A 63 -2.80 -0.06 -15.85
C LEU A 63 -3.35 1.35 -15.66
N LYS A 64 -2.63 2.36 -16.20
CA LYS A 64 -3.11 3.74 -16.20
C LYS A 64 -4.39 3.90 -17.02
N VAL A 65 -4.43 3.30 -18.21
CA VAL A 65 -5.65 3.29 -19.05
C VAL A 65 -6.81 2.64 -18.27
N LEU A 66 -6.59 1.46 -17.70
CA LEU A 66 -7.61 0.74 -16.94
C LEU A 66 -8.16 1.56 -15.77
N GLY A 67 -7.28 2.18 -15.00
CA GLY A 67 -7.62 2.96 -13.83
C GLY A 67 -8.39 4.24 -14.15
N ASN A 68 -7.94 5.00 -15.16
CA ASN A 68 -8.64 6.18 -15.67
C ASN A 68 -10.06 5.86 -16.16
N LEU A 69 -10.27 4.67 -16.74
CA LEU A 69 -11.60 4.26 -17.23
C LEU A 69 -12.59 3.99 -16.10
N ILE A 70 -12.13 3.44 -14.97
CA ILE A 70 -13.01 3.02 -13.87
C ILE A 70 -13.07 4.01 -12.71
N GLU A 71 -12.24 5.05 -12.71
CA GLU A 71 -12.13 6.04 -11.64
C GLU A 71 -13.49 6.60 -11.21
N GLU A 72 -14.25 7.15 -12.16
CA GLU A 72 -15.55 7.77 -11.89
C GLU A 72 -16.50 6.76 -11.22
N PHE A 73 -16.61 5.55 -11.78
CA PHE A 73 -17.44 4.50 -11.20
C PHE A 73 -16.97 4.09 -9.80
N MET A 74 -15.66 3.95 -9.59
CA MET A 74 -15.11 3.46 -8.32
C MET A 74 -15.16 4.49 -7.19
N ASP A 75 -15.04 5.78 -7.53
CA ASP A 75 -14.86 6.86 -6.55
C ASP A 75 -16.12 7.70 -6.33
N LEU A 76 -17.09 7.66 -7.25
CA LEU A 76 -18.34 8.43 -7.17
C LEU A 76 -19.57 7.51 -7.05
N PRO A 77 -19.96 7.09 -5.82
CA PRO A 77 -21.19 6.33 -5.62
C PRO A 77 -22.43 7.18 -5.95
N PRO A 78 -23.54 6.58 -6.41
CA PRO A 78 -24.78 7.30 -6.63
C PRO A 78 -25.33 7.88 -5.31
N SER A 79 -25.93 9.05 -5.37
CA SER A 79 -26.59 9.67 -4.21
C SER A 79 -27.71 8.77 -3.71
N SER A 80 -27.79 8.54 -2.39
CA SER A 80 -28.97 7.93 -1.77
C SER A 80 -30.16 8.85 -1.98
N SER A 81 -31.06 8.53 -2.91
CA SER A 81 -32.30 9.27 -3.06
C SER A 81 -33.18 9.03 -1.84
N SER A 82 -33.27 10.02 -0.94
CA SER A 82 -34.34 10.11 0.05
C SER A 82 -35.69 10.53 -0.57
N ASP A 83 -35.78 10.63 -1.89
CA ASP A 83 -37.03 10.89 -2.62
C ASP A 83 -37.51 9.62 -3.32
N SER A 84 -37.99 8.67 -2.51
CA SER A 84 -38.92 7.64 -2.97
C SER A 84 -40.28 8.29 -3.26
N LEU A 85 -40.37 9.08 -4.31
CA LEU A 85 -41.65 9.42 -4.92
C LEU A 85 -42.02 8.33 -5.93
N SER A 86 -43.20 7.75 -5.67
CA SER A 86 -43.99 6.86 -6.53
C SER A 86 -43.69 5.35 -6.46
N ASN A 87 -44.21 4.74 -5.40
CA ASN A 87 -44.98 3.50 -5.55
C ASN A 87 -46.16 3.76 -6.50
N VAL A 88 -45.94 3.65 -7.81
CA VAL A 88 -47.01 3.52 -8.81
C VAL A 88 -46.63 2.35 -9.69
N HIS A 89 -47.44 1.29 -9.61
CA HIS A 89 -47.37 0.04 -10.38
C HIS A 89 -46.22 -0.90 -10.01
N GLY A 90 -46.35 -1.67 -8.90
CA GLY A 90 -45.97 -3.09 -8.76
C GLY A 90 -44.63 -3.61 -9.32
N ILE A 91 -43.69 -2.72 -9.65
CA ILE A 91 -42.37 -3.02 -10.20
C ILE A 91 -41.42 -2.74 -9.05
N GLU A 92 -40.73 -3.77 -8.57
CA GLU A 92 -39.62 -3.64 -7.62
C GLU A 92 -38.59 -2.66 -8.21
N THR A 93 -38.62 -1.40 -7.76
CA THR A 93 -37.59 -0.43 -8.11
C THR A 93 -36.34 -0.83 -7.34
N ARG A 94 -35.39 -1.45 -8.05
CA ARG A 94 -34.06 -1.81 -7.52
C ARG A 94 -33.42 -0.58 -6.90
N ASP A 95 -32.94 -0.70 -5.67
CA ASP A 95 -32.19 0.36 -5.00
C ASP A 95 -30.91 0.65 -5.82
N PRO A 96 -30.76 1.87 -6.38
CA PRO A 96 -29.59 2.22 -7.19
C PRO A 96 -28.26 2.06 -6.44
N VAL A 97 -28.28 2.22 -5.11
CA VAL A 97 -27.09 2.06 -4.26
C VAL A 97 -26.75 0.57 -4.10
N GLU A 98 -27.75 -0.31 -3.97
CA GLU A 98 -27.55 -1.76 -3.88
C GLU A 98 -26.99 -2.31 -5.20
N GLU A 99 -27.54 -1.87 -6.35
CA GLU A 99 -27.05 -2.28 -7.66
C GLU A 99 -25.61 -1.79 -7.92
N TYR A 100 -25.31 -0.55 -7.52
CA TYR A 100 -23.94 -0.01 -7.56
C TYR A 100 -22.98 -0.86 -6.72
N ASN A 101 -23.33 -1.16 -5.47
CA ASN A 101 -22.49 -1.94 -4.56
C ASN A 101 -22.22 -3.35 -5.12
N LYS A 102 -23.24 -4.00 -5.70
CA LYS A 102 -23.09 -5.32 -6.32
C LYS A 102 -22.14 -5.29 -7.54
N ARG A 103 -22.26 -4.27 -8.40
CA ARG A 103 -21.37 -4.09 -9.57
C ARG A 103 -19.94 -3.80 -9.12
N LYS A 104 -19.77 -2.96 -8.10
CA LYS A 104 -18.48 -2.60 -7.52
C LYS A 104 -17.80 -3.80 -6.87
N GLU A 105 -18.51 -4.55 -6.05
CA GLU A 105 -18.01 -5.78 -5.42
C GLU A 105 -17.54 -6.79 -6.47
N ARG A 106 -18.33 -7.02 -7.53
CA ARG A 106 -17.92 -7.90 -8.63
C ARG A 106 -16.65 -7.40 -9.33
N LEU A 107 -16.56 -6.11 -9.63
CA LEU A 107 -15.37 -5.55 -10.28
C LEU A 107 -14.12 -5.71 -9.40
N VAL A 108 -14.24 -5.43 -8.10
CA VAL A 108 -13.15 -5.62 -7.14
C VAL A 108 -12.72 -7.09 -7.08
N ASN A 109 -13.67 -8.02 -6.97
CA ASN A 109 -13.36 -9.44 -6.92
C ASN A 109 -12.64 -9.92 -8.19
N VAL A 110 -13.10 -9.51 -9.38
CA VAL A 110 -12.44 -9.88 -10.65
C VAL A 110 -11.05 -9.26 -10.77
N LEU A 111 -10.85 -8.03 -10.30
CA LEU A 111 -9.52 -7.43 -10.27
C LEU A 111 -8.60 -8.23 -9.34
N GLU A 112 -9.02 -8.49 -8.10
CA GLU A 112 -8.20 -9.18 -7.10
C GLU A 112 -7.89 -10.63 -7.50
N GLU A 113 -8.88 -11.39 -8.03
CA GLU A 113 -8.70 -12.76 -8.56
C GLU A 113 -7.65 -12.83 -9.68
N HIS A 114 -7.53 -11.76 -10.47
CA HIS A 114 -6.58 -11.65 -11.56
C HIS A 114 -5.29 -10.91 -11.18
N GLY A 115 -5.08 -10.65 -9.90
CA GLY A 115 -3.88 -10.04 -9.37
C GLY A 115 -3.80 -8.55 -9.65
N PHE A 116 -4.92 -7.83 -9.60
CA PHE A 116 -4.98 -6.37 -9.68
C PHE A 116 -5.68 -5.78 -8.46
N ARG A 117 -5.27 -4.59 -8.05
CA ARG A 117 -5.94 -3.83 -6.99
C ARG A 117 -6.17 -2.41 -7.42
N TYR A 118 -7.37 -1.91 -7.15
CA TYR A 118 -7.74 -0.52 -7.37
C TYR A 118 -7.56 0.31 -6.10
N PHE A 119 -7.06 1.54 -6.25
CA PHE A 119 -7.05 2.61 -5.25
C PHE A 119 -7.69 3.87 -5.83
N ARG A 120 -8.22 4.71 -4.94
CA ARG A 120 -8.81 6.00 -5.29
C ARG A 120 -7.88 6.85 -6.17
N GLY A 121 -8.49 7.66 -7.03
CA GLY A 121 -7.82 8.47 -8.04
C GLY A 121 -7.36 7.65 -9.24
N GLY A 122 -8.12 6.61 -9.61
CA GLY A 122 -7.86 5.85 -10.83
C GLY A 122 -6.57 5.02 -10.79
N ARG A 123 -6.03 4.68 -9.62
CA ARG A 123 -4.76 3.93 -9.53
C ARG A 123 -5.02 2.44 -9.50
N VAL A 124 -4.51 1.70 -10.49
CA VAL A 124 -4.56 0.23 -10.50
C VAL A 124 -3.14 -0.33 -10.47
N ILE A 125 -2.90 -1.26 -9.55
CA ILE A 125 -1.61 -1.95 -9.41
C ILE A 125 -1.79 -3.44 -9.66
N GLN A 126 -0.72 -4.12 -10.01
CA GLN A 126 -0.69 -5.57 -10.04
C GLN A 126 -0.28 -6.10 -8.65
N ILE A 127 -1.14 -6.88 -8.00
CA ILE A 127 -0.85 -7.56 -6.74
C ILE A 127 0.34 -8.50 -6.97
N GLY A 128 1.44 -8.28 -6.23
CA GLY A 128 2.71 -8.98 -6.42
C GLY A 128 3.74 -8.24 -7.28
N GLN A 129 3.39 -7.10 -7.89
CA GLN A 129 4.37 -6.07 -8.23
C GLN A 129 4.32 -5.01 -7.13
N ALA A 130 5.45 -4.79 -6.46
CA ALA A 130 5.59 -3.67 -5.55
C ALA A 130 5.15 -2.40 -6.27
N GLU A 131 4.30 -1.58 -5.64
CA GLU A 131 4.24 -0.17 -6.03
C GLU A 131 5.70 0.33 -6.04
N PRO A 132 6.11 1.12 -7.05
CA PRO A 132 7.15 2.07 -6.78
C PRO A 132 6.56 3.02 -5.74
N ILE A 133 6.67 2.64 -4.45
CA ILE A 133 7.12 3.59 -3.45
C ILE A 133 8.25 4.35 -4.13
N ASP A 134 8.36 5.65 -3.92
CA ASP A 134 9.50 6.44 -4.39
C ASP A 134 10.79 5.88 -3.72
N VAL A 135 11.21 4.71 -4.17
CA VAL A 135 12.50 4.11 -4.01
C VAL A 135 13.23 4.89 -5.07
N GLU A 136 13.90 5.97 -4.67
CA GLU A 136 15.16 6.26 -5.34
C GLU A 136 15.86 4.91 -5.43
N PRO A 137 15.95 4.31 -6.63
CA PRO A 137 16.70 3.09 -6.74
C PRO A 137 18.08 3.53 -6.27
N ILE A 138 18.75 2.71 -5.48
CA ILE A 138 20.19 2.84 -5.35
C ILE A 138 20.71 2.52 -6.76
N ARG A 139 20.65 3.50 -7.67
CA ARG A 139 21.11 3.44 -9.06
C ARG A 139 22.61 3.56 -8.98
N GLY A 140 23.22 2.47 -8.59
CA GLY A 140 24.65 2.25 -8.67
C GLY A 140 24.84 0.77 -8.95
N SER A 141 24.70 0.36 -10.21
CA SER A 141 24.99 -1.00 -10.68
C SER A 141 26.48 -1.38 -10.56
N GLU A 142 27.28 -0.61 -9.81
CA GLU A 142 28.73 -0.79 -9.63
C GLU A 142 29.16 -0.85 -8.16
N ILE A 143 28.24 -0.88 -7.18
CA ILE A 143 28.62 -0.79 -5.76
C ILE A 143 27.88 -1.82 -4.89
N GLU A 144 28.02 -3.11 -5.21
CA GLU A 144 27.65 -4.17 -4.26
C GLU A 144 28.66 -4.25 -3.11
N GLY A 145 28.18 -4.44 -1.88
CA GLY A 145 29.04 -4.70 -0.71
C GLY A 145 29.76 -3.48 -0.11
N ARG A 146 29.42 -2.25 -0.50
CA ARG A 146 29.98 -1.04 0.15
C ARG A 146 29.48 -0.90 1.58
N LYS A 147 30.40 -0.49 2.47
CA LYS A 147 30.08 -0.07 3.84
C LYS A 147 29.19 1.18 3.82
N PRO A 148 28.05 1.19 4.52
CA PRO A 148 27.21 2.38 4.68
C PRO A 148 28.02 3.55 5.26
N SER A 149 27.75 4.75 4.75
CA SER A 149 28.42 5.99 5.13
C SER A 149 27.75 6.70 6.31
N SER A 150 26.50 6.37 6.62
CA SER A 150 25.75 6.92 7.75
C SER A 150 24.86 5.87 8.42
N LEU A 151 24.40 6.18 9.64
CA LEU A 151 23.40 5.36 10.33
C LEU A 151 22.09 5.30 9.54
N GLU A 152 21.64 6.42 8.99
CA GLU A 152 20.41 6.47 8.18
C GLU A 152 20.53 5.57 6.95
N GLU A 153 21.66 5.60 6.24
CA GLU A 153 21.90 4.72 5.10
C GLU A 153 21.88 3.24 5.53
N LEU A 154 22.57 2.91 6.61
CA LEU A 154 22.59 1.56 7.19
C LEU A 154 21.16 1.07 7.52
N LEU A 155 20.37 1.88 8.22
CA LEU A 155 19.02 1.52 8.62
C LEU A 155 18.11 1.36 7.40
N ARG A 156 18.19 2.26 6.40
CA ARG A 156 17.44 2.12 5.14
C ARG A 156 17.80 0.83 4.42
N ILE A 157 19.08 0.45 4.35
CA ILE A 157 19.53 -0.80 3.72
C ILE A 157 18.95 -2.01 4.45
N ILE A 158 19.05 -2.04 5.79
CA ILE A 158 18.56 -3.16 6.61
C ILE A 158 17.04 -3.28 6.51
N ILE A 159 16.31 -2.19 6.76
CA ILE A 159 14.85 -2.17 6.84
C ILE A 159 14.24 -2.51 5.48
N ARG A 160 14.69 -1.88 4.39
CA ARG A 160 14.22 -2.21 3.03
C ARG A 160 14.67 -3.61 2.58
N GLY A 161 15.74 -4.13 3.18
CA GLY A 161 16.23 -5.47 2.95
C GLY A 161 15.43 -6.57 3.64
N LEU A 162 14.54 -6.23 4.59
CA LEU A 162 13.82 -7.20 5.42
C LEU A 162 13.09 -8.30 4.59
N PRO A 163 12.28 -8.00 3.56
CA PRO A 163 11.60 -9.03 2.79
C PRO A 163 12.58 -10.03 2.15
N ARG A 164 13.68 -9.53 1.59
CA ARG A 164 14.73 -10.36 0.99
C ARG A 164 15.47 -11.19 2.04
N ALA A 165 15.69 -10.64 3.24
CA ALA A 165 16.29 -11.37 4.35
C ALA A 165 15.37 -12.48 4.90
N MET A 166 14.05 -12.27 4.88
CA MET A 166 13.05 -13.26 5.30
C MET A 166 12.94 -14.44 4.33
N GLN A 167 13.09 -14.22 3.01
CA GLN A 167 12.94 -15.26 1.98
C GLN A 167 13.68 -16.59 2.27
N PRO A 168 15.01 -16.61 2.53
CA PRO A 168 15.73 -17.84 2.83
C PRO A 168 15.37 -18.45 4.20
N LEU A 169 14.78 -17.68 5.11
CA LEU A 169 14.32 -18.11 6.43
C LEU A 169 12.95 -18.78 6.38
N ILE A 170 12.10 -18.36 5.44
CA ILE A 170 10.82 -18.98 5.11
C ILE A 170 11.06 -20.24 4.27
N HIS A 171 11.87 -20.15 3.21
CA HIS A 171 12.10 -21.24 2.25
C HIS A 171 13.37 -22.04 2.56
N ARG A 172 13.39 -22.68 3.73
CA ARG A 172 14.56 -23.43 4.20
C ARG A 172 14.76 -24.74 3.46
N ARG A 173 15.97 -25.31 3.61
CA ARG A 173 16.34 -26.62 3.04
C ARG A 173 15.37 -27.70 3.50
N LYS A 174 15.13 -28.70 2.64
CA LYS A 174 14.24 -29.84 2.92
C LYS A 174 14.55 -30.47 4.28
N GLY A 175 13.53 -30.58 5.13
CA GLY A 175 13.63 -31.17 6.47
C GLY A 175 13.99 -30.17 7.58
N ALA A 176 14.32 -28.91 7.26
CA ALA A 176 14.48 -27.86 8.26
C ALA A 176 13.12 -27.20 8.59
N GLN A 177 12.94 -26.76 9.84
CA GLN A 177 11.76 -26.02 10.27
C GLN A 177 11.74 -24.60 9.68
N PRO A 178 10.76 -24.24 8.83
CA PRO A 178 10.58 -22.88 8.33
C PRO A 178 10.38 -21.87 9.46
N LEU A 179 10.84 -20.64 9.28
CA LEU A 179 10.45 -19.51 10.12
C LEU A 179 9.21 -18.83 9.53
N VAL A 180 8.36 -18.32 10.41
CA VAL A 180 7.12 -17.63 10.05
C VAL A 180 7.18 -16.23 10.66
N PHE A 181 6.85 -15.21 9.86
CA PHE A 181 6.82 -13.82 10.29
C PHE A 181 5.37 -13.33 10.40
N ALA A 182 4.69 -13.77 11.46
CA ALA A 182 3.25 -13.57 11.66
C ALA A 182 2.90 -12.43 12.64
N SER A 183 3.85 -12.03 13.48
CA SER A 183 3.71 -11.02 14.53
C SER A 183 4.77 -9.92 14.40
N GLU A 184 4.60 -8.84 15.16
CA GLU A 184 5.59 -7.76 15.27
C GLU A 184 6.89 -8.26 15.91
N TYR A 185 6.79 -9.11 16.93
CA TYR A 185 7.94 -9.74 17.57
C TYR A 185 8.83 -10.53 16.60
N ASP A 186 8.25 -11.23 15.61
CA ASP A 186 9.04 -11.94 14.61
C ASP A 186 9.86 -10.97 13.72
N ILE A 187 9.30 -9.79 13.44
CA ILE A 187 9.99 -8.73 12.68
C ILE A 187 11.08 -8.10 13.55
N GLN A 188 10.79 -7.86 14.82
CA GLN A 188 11.73 -7.34 15.81
C GLN A 188 12.94 -8.26 15.95
N ASP A 189 12.73 -9.57 16.12
CA ASP A 189 13.82 -10.54 16.27
C ASP A 189 14.77 -10.53 15.06
N LEU A 190 14.22 -10.52 13.84
CA LEU A 190 15.03 -10.43 12.63
C LEU A 190 15.76 -9.09 12.53
N LEU A 191 15.06 -7.98 12.78
CA LEU A 191 15.65 -6.65 12.71
C LEU A 191 16.79 -6.50 13.73
N HIS A 192 16.59 -6.98 14.95
CA HIS A 192 17.60 -7.00 16.00
C HIS A 192 18.84 -7.81 15.58
N ALA A 193 18.63 -9.00 15.00
CA ALA A 193 19.72 -9.84 14.49
C ALA A 193 20.51 -9.14 13.37
N LEU A 194 19.86 -8.36 12.51
CA LEU A 194 20.50 -7.60 11.43
C LEU A 194 21.22 -6.34 11.93
N LEU A 195 20.76 -5.73 13.02
CA LEU A 195 21.35 -4.51 13.59
C LEU A 195 22.57 -4.79 14.48
N ARG A 196 22.55 -5.88 15.25
CA ARG A 196 23.61 -6.26 16.22
C ARG A 196 25.05 -6.24 15.68
N PRO A 197 25.33 -6.64 14.42
CA PRO A 197 26.68 -6.57 13.88
C PRO A 197 27.21 -5.13 13.71
N TRP A 198 26.33 -4.15 13.65
CA TRP A 198 26.67 -2.75 13.37
C TRP A 198 26.57 -1.84 14.58
N ILE A 199 25.68 -2.17 15.51
CA ILE A 199 25.37 -1.32 16.66
C ILE A 199 25.55 -2.12 17.94
N SER A 200 26.49 -1.66 18.77
CA SER A 200 26.91 -2.36 19.98
C SER A 200 25.90 -2.26 21.13
N ASP A 201 25.22 -1.12 21.27
CA ASP A 201 24.24 -0.86 22.31
C ASP A 201 22.85 -0.69 21.68
N ILE A 202 22.08 -1.78 21.70
CA ILE A 202 20.67 -1.84 21.32
C ILE A 202 19.94 -2.31 22.58
N ARG A 203 19.04 -1.47 23.10
CA ARG A 203 18.18 -1.81 24.22
C ARG A 203 16.82 -2.22 23.65
N PRO A 204 16.55 -3.53 23.49
CA PRO A 204 15.20 -3.92 23.19
C PRO A 204 14.32 -3.53 24.36
N GLU A 205 13.06 -3.26 24.07
CA GLU A 205 12.03 -3.44 25.08
C GLU A 205 12.17 -2.47 26.30
N GLU A 206 12.72 -1.28 26.09
CA GLU A 206 12.98 -0.25 27.11
C GLU A 206 11.68 0.47 27.53
N PHE A 207 11.46 0.59 28.84
CA PHE A 207 10.25 1.24 29.37
C PHE A 207 10.34 2.77 29.30
N CYS A 208 9.26 3.41 28.87
CA CYS A 208 9.08 4.85 29.10
C CYS A 208 8.71 5.12 30.58
N PRO A 209 9.08 6.29 31.13
CA PRO A 209 8.55 6.74 32.42
C PRO A 209 7.02 6.64 32.45
N SER A 210 6.47 6.02 33.49
CA SER A 210 5.04 5.74 33.62
C SER A 210 4.20 7.01 33.42
N TYR A 211 3.25 6.98 32.49
CA TYR A 211 2.33 8.08 32.25
C TYR A 211 0.89 7.55 32.19
N ALA A 212 -0.03 8.21 32.90
CA ALA A 212 -1.46 7.86 32.99
C ALA A 212 -1.79 6.38 33.32
N GLY A 213 -0.85 5.63 33.93
CA GLY A 213 -1.03 4.22 34.29
C GLY A 213 -0.64 3.23 33.19
N SER A 214 -0.20 3.68 32.01
CA SER A 214 0.34 2.81 30.94
C SER A 214 1.86 2.87 30.90
N ASN A 215 2.52 1.71 31.05
CA ASN A 215 3.94 1.56 30.76
C ASN A 215 4.09 1.20 29.27
N THR A 216 4.16 2.22 28.42
CA THR A 216 4.48 2.02 27.00
C THR A 216 5.94 1.62 26.87
N ARG A 217 6.22 0.65 26.02
CA ARG A 217 7.53 0.02 25.87
C ARG A 217 8.01 0.24 24.44
N MET A 218 9.20 0.79 24.30
CA MET A 218 9.83 0.97 23.00
C MET A 218 10.36 -0.38 22.49
N ASP A 219 10.18 -0.66 21.21
CA ASP A 219 10.72 -1.89 20.60
C ASP A 219 12.25 -1.91 20.65
N PHE A 220 12.91 -0.86 20.14
CA PHE A 220 14.36 -0.68 20.26
C PHE A 220 14.73 0.76 20.58
N LEU A 221 15.54 0.95 21.62
CA LEU A 221 16.26 2.19 21.87
C LEU A 221 17.74 2.03 21.50
N LEU A 222 18.28 3.00 20.77
CA LEU A 222 19.67 3.13 20.34
C LEU A 222 20.27 4.35 21.06
N PRO A 223 20.79 4.19 22.30
CA PRO A 223 21.09 5.34 23.16
C PRO A 223 22.14 6.29 22.60
N ALA A 224 23.18 5.74 21.94
CA ALA A 224 24.25 6.54 21.31
C ALA A 224 23.75 7.46 20.19
N HIS A 225 22.53 7.21 19.69
CA HIS A 225 21.93 7.92 18.56
C HIS A 225 20.63 8.64 18.95
N ASN A 226 20.21 8.56 20.22
CA ASN A 226 18.90 9.03 20.71
C ASN A 226 17.74 8.63 19.79
N LEU A 227 17.83 7.40 19.26
CA LEU A 227 16.94 6.91 18.21
C LEU A 227 16.13 5.74 18.75
N VAL A 228 14.82 5.81 18.54
CA VAL A 228 13.89 4.72 18.75
C VAL A 228 13.52 4.12 17.39
N ILE A 229 13.48 2.79 17.32
CA ILE A 229 12.88 2.09 16.19
C ILE A 229 11.63 1.41 16.73
N GLU A 230 10.48 1.71 16.14
CA GLU A 230 9.17 1.13 16.45
C GLU A 230 8.73 0.29 15.25
N THR A 231 8.25 -0.93 15.49
CA THR A 231 7.87 -1.87 14.42
C THR A 231 6.37 -2.16 14.44
N LYS A 232 5.76 -2.20 13.27
CA LYS A 232 4.35 -2.57 13.10
C LYS A 232 4.20 -3.61 12.01
N ARG A 233 3.37 -4.63 12.24
CA ARG A 233 3.00 -5.62 11.20
C ARG A 233 1.54 -5.44 10.83
N VAL A 234 1.28 -5.10 9.58
CA VAL A 234 -0.09 -5.03 9.07
C VAL A 234 -0.62 -6.43 8.86
N ARG A 235 -1.74 -6.76 9.52
CA ARG A 235 -2.31 -8.12 9.55
C ARG A 235 -3.52 -8.28 8.65
N ASN A 236 -4.26 -7.19 8.41
CA ASN A 236 -5.47 -7.13 7.60
C ASN A 236 -5.85 -5.67 7.35
N LYS A 237 -6.87 -5.47 6.51
CA LYS A 237 -7.41 -4.16 6.14
C LYS A 237 -7.91 -3.31 7.31
N ASN A 238 -8.51 -3.91 8.33
CA ASN A 238 -8.98 -3.19 9.53
C ASN A 238 -7.80 -2.71 10.38
N HIS A 239 -6.75 -3.53 10.50
CA HIS A 239 -5.52 -3.12 11.16
C HIS A 239 -4.84 -1.97 10.42
N ALA A 240 -4.78 -2.04 9.08
CA ALA A 240 -4.15 -1.00 8.26
C ALA A 240 -4.71 0.41 8.52
N SER A 241 -6.03 0.52 8.76
CA SER A 241 -6.65 1.82 9.12
C SER A 241 -6.34 2.33 10.52
N LYS A 242 -5.78 1.50 11.41
CA LYS A 242 -5.49 1.83 12.82
C LYS A 242 -4.01 2.03 13.12
N VAL A 243 -3.11 1.52 12.27
CA VAL A 243 -1.66 1.64 12.47
C VAL A 243 -1.22 3.09 12.65
N GLY A 244 -1.83 4.04 11.92
CA GLY A 244 -1.55 5.46 12.10
C GLY A 244 -1.91 5.98 13.50
N ASP A 245 -3.08 5.61 14.02
CA ASP A 245 -3.53 6.01 15.36
C ASP A 245 -2.61 5.45 16.45
N GLU A 246 -2.18 4.20 16.32
CA GLU A 246 -1.22 3.58 17.23
C GLU A 246 0.12 4.35 17.22
N LEU A 247 0.66 4.64 16.04
CA LEU A 247 1.92 5.36 15.92
C LEU A 247 1.83 6.81 16.42
N ILE A 248 0.67 7.47 16.32
CA ILE A 248 0.46 8.80 16.92
C ILE A 248 0.60 8.74 18.44
N ILE A 249 0.06 7.69 19.07
CA ILE A 249 0.19 7.47 20.51
C ILE A 249 1.66 7.20 20.88
N ASP A 250 2.36 6.39 20.09
CA ASP A 250 3.78 6.09 20.30
C ASP A 250 4.65 7.36 20.18
N ILE A 251 4.44 8.18 19.14
CA ILE A 251 5.09 9.48 18.95
C ILE A 251 4.89 10.39 20.17
N GLU A 252 3.66 10.49 20.68
CA GLU A 252 3.31 11.30 21.84
C GLU A 252 4.02 10.84 23.11
N HIS A 253 4.12 9.53 23.33
CA HIS A 253 4.82 8.98 24.47
C HIS A 253 6.33 9.19 24.37
N TYR A 254 6.92 8.92 23.21
CA TYR A 254 8.37 8.91 23.03
C TYR A 254 8.97 10.30 23.02
N ARG A 255 8.27 11.33 22.53
CA ARG A 255 8.80 12.71 22.50
C ARG A 255 9.16 13.28 23.87
N LYS A 256 8.61 12.74 24.95
CA LYS A 256 8.89 13.15 26.34
C LYS A 256 10.10 12.41 26.92
N HIS A 257 10.60 11.37 26.25
CA HIS A 257 11.72 10.58 26.69
C HIS A 257 13.04 11.25 26.32
N LYS A 258 13.89 11.51 27.32
CA LYS A 258 15.13 12.32 27.18
C LYS A 258 16.12 11.80 26.15
N ASN A 259 16.06 10.50 25.83
CA ASN A 259 16.96 9.85 24.87
C ASN A 259 16.22 9.40 23.59
N ALA A 260 15.04 9.94 23.28
CA ALA A 260 14.24 9.58 22.10
C ALA A 260 13.94 10.81 21.24
N ASN A 261 14.99 11.43 20.70
CA ASN A 261 14.87 12.61 19.84
C ASN A 261 14.56 12.23 18.39
N HIS A 262 14.80 10.98 18.02
CA HIS A 262 14.48 10.44 16.70
C HIS A 262 13.62 9.19 16.85
N LEU A 263 12.66 9.02 15.95
CA LEU A 263 11.81 7.83 15.85
C LEU A 263 11.77 7.35 14.41
N TRP A 264 12.02 6.06 14.22
CA TRP A 264 11.83 5.36 12.96
C TRP A 264 10.70 4.34 13.10
N CYS A 265 9.57 4.62 12.48
CA CYS A 265 8.44 3.71 12.39
C CYS A 265 8.64 2.77 11.20
N VAL A 266 8.87 1.49 11.47
CA VAL A 266 9.06 0.42 10.47
C VAL A 266 7.77 -0.36 10.34
N ILE A 267 7.05 -0.15 9.25
CA ILE A 267 5.75 -0.78 9.01
C ILE A 267 5.93 -1.88 7.97
N TYR A 268 5.78 -3.14 8.38
CA TYR A 268 5.79 -4.29 7.48
C TYR A 268 4.35 -4.65 7.05
N ASP A 269 4.05 -4.45 5.78
CA ASP A 269 2.74 -4.72 5.16
C ASP A 269 2.88 -5.73 4.02
N PRO A 270 3.11 -7.02 4.33
CA PRO A 270 3.41 -8.04 3.31
C PRO A 270 2.31 -8.17 2.25
N ASP A 271 1.06 -7.95 2.65
CA ASP A 271 -0.12 -8.16 1.81
C ASP A 271 -0.69 -6.84 1.25
N LEU A 272 0.03 -5.73 1.41
CA LEU A 272 -0.31 -4.40 0.87
C LEU A 272 -1.71 -3.92 1.28
N TYR A 273 -2.08 -4.10 2.55
CA TYR A 273 -3.37 -3.66 3.10
C TYR A 273 -3.48 -2.14 3.31
N ILE A 274 -2.37 -1.42 3.43
CA ILE A 274 -2.36 0.05 3.51
C ILE A 274 -2.73 0.63 2.15
N SER A 275 -3.87 1.30 2.06
CA SER A 275 -4.40 1.83 0.79
C SER A 275 -3.80 3.16 0.33
N ASN A 276 -3.21 3.92 1.25
CA ASN A 276 -2.56 5.20 0.94
C ASN A 276 -1.26 5.35 1.76
N PRO A 277 -0.19 4.61 1.41
CA PRO A 277 1.06 4.64 2.15
C PRO A 277 1.71 6.03 2.14
N GLU A 278 1.67 6.75 1.01
CA GLU A 278 2.21 8.11 0.90
C GLU A 278 1.52 9.09 1.83
N GLY A 279 0.18 9.06 1.90
CA GLY A 279 -0.59 9.89 2.83
C GLY A 279 -0.22 9.58 4.29
N MET A 280 -0.14 8.30 4.66
CA MET A 280 0.27 7.90 6.01
C MET A 280 1.68 8.40 6.35
N VAL A 281 2.63 8.28 5.42
CA VAL A 281 4.00 8.79 5.61
C VAL A 281 3.97 10.32 5.77
N SER A 282 3.27 11.03 4.90
CA SER A 282 3.15 12.50 4.96
C SER A 282 2.51 12.99 6.25
N ASP A 283 1.50 12.28 6.77
CA ASP A 283 0.78 12.67 7.98
C ASP A 283 1.62 12.46 9.24
N LEU A 284 2.44 11.41 9.27
CA LEU A 284 3.21 10.99 10.44
C LEU A 284 4.63 11.56 10.49
N GLU A 285 5.33 11.65 9.35
CA GLU A 285 6.72 12.13 9.29
C GLU A 285 6.86 13.61 9.67
N GLY A 286 8.07 13.96 10.11
CA GLY A 286 8.46 15.34 10.41
C GLY A 286 8.78 15.58 11.87
N GLU A 287 8.98 16.85 12.20
CA GLU A 287 9.31 17.26 13.56
C GLU A 287 8.04 17.49 14.38
N ARG A 288 8.01 16.95 15.60
CA ARG A 288 6.97 17.19 16.60
C ARG A 288 7.64 17.87 17.78
N VAL A 289 7.28 19.13 18.03
CA VAL A 289 7.86 19.94 19.10
C VAL A 289 6.76 20.43 20.03
N THR A 290 6.98 20.25 21.33
CA THR A 290 6.15 20.81 22.39
C THR A 290 7.03 21.34 23.52
N PRO A 291 6.46 22.10 24.47
CA PRO A 291 7.21 22.54 25.66
C PRO A 291 7.80 21.37 26.48
N GLU A 292 7.23 20.17 26.36
CA GLU A 292 7.61 18.98 27.12
C GLU A 292 8.65 18.10 26.41
N GLY A 293 8.95 18.35 25.13
CA GLY A 293 9.93 17.56 24.37
C GLY A 293 9.80 17.69 22.85
N CYS A 294 10.76 17.10 22.14
CA CYS A 294 10.81 17.09 20.68
C CYS A 294 11.18 15.71 20.14
N ILE A 295 10.62 15.35 18.99
CA ILE A 295 10.97 14.12 18.28
C ILE A 295 10.88 14.33 16.76
N SER A 296 11.86 13.80 16.04
CA SER A 296 11.91 13.76 14.58
C SER A 296 11.49 12.37 14.10
N VAL A 297 10.41 12.30 13.35
CA VAL A 297 9.78 11.05 12.92
C VAL A 297 10.11 10.73 11.46
N ARG A 298 10.55 9.50 11.23
CA ARG A 298 10.69 8.86 9.92
C ARG A 298 9.77 7.65 9.84
N VAL A 299 9.11 7.45 8.71
CA VAL A 299 8.21 6.31 8.48
C VAL A 299 8.71 5.55 7.26
N VAL A 300 8.93 4.25 7.45
CA VAL A 300 9.36 3.36 6.38
C VAL A 300 8.35 2.22 6.28
N ILE A 301 7.57 2.23 5.20
CA ILE A 301 6.65 1.14 4.87
C ILE A 301 7.39 0.16 3.96
N VAL A 302 7.34 -1.13 4.32
CA VAL A 302 7.99 -2.22 3.60
C VAL A 302 6.93 -3.27 3.27
N GLY A 303 6.68 -3.50 1.99
CA GLY A 303 5.70 -4.47 1.51
C GLY A 303 6.33 -5.75 0.94
N ALA A 304 5.52 -6.56 0.25
CA ALA A 304 6.04 -7.66 -0.56
C ALA A 304 6.97 -7.13 -1.66
N SER A 305 8.28 -7.30 -1.47
CA SER A 305 9.22 -7.35 -2.58
C SER A 305 9.24 -8.79 -3.11
N ALA A 306 8.98 -8.93 -4.41
CA ALA A 306 9.24 -10.17 -5.16
C ALA A 306 10.71 -10.60 -5.04
#